data_AF-G3PEX2-F1
#
_entry.id   AF-G3PEX2-F1
#
_cell.length_a   1.000
_cell.length_b   1.000
_cell.length_c   1.000
_cell.angle_alpha   90.00
_cell.angle_beta   90.00
_cell.angle_gamma   90.00
#
_symmetry.space_group_name_H-M   'P 1'
#
loop_
_entity.id
_entity.type
_entity.pdbx_description
1 polymer ?
#
loop_
_entity_poly.entity_id
_entity_poly.type
_entity_poly.pdbx_seq_one_letter_code
_entity_poly.pdbx_strand_id
1 'polypeptide(L)'
;MSEGMSRASAEIVIENIIREISRECAARGHAASDSLVAFMVKAVILDPRNGFNVDRTLTKQDVQKLEGLCLDKLMEECSPSLDTIKMQMYFNMNYTSRREFLEEIHRLGESRLGVVSREITDSRGKTWEELHALYNKIITYIQLRSGIDSPADDSAVREAAAALQSVFPQTELGAFMVLLKRDKEQQLKELCMLVTGIRLFNKAGRRSGEEADLSELMPAVLTVALPVTAHSVEKELKASQTLAWKYTAVLESLTECDGPPAGRDVPVVLLKQALYNVRQHEAFLKMLLSDACVCAEHVETLQAELSSHMKLLRETVQSKMAVPTAKVFPLFKSISKLWSGLQDEGELLNVLSNIALNLQPFVASQAKIFSEAPLDVLLEASKVKTDEQRMAESSDERIVPAEMPTQQWLLPETTAGFCQLPLQYNAVCGHTLASRDGLLLPGNPHIGVLHHEEKFYVFSSKEAALKFAAGPGAFVTEVAEKAKQFPELIRLLELHQQFSRVSPYSEILLGETSPVKPVTKCESGTQTDVHPAGTGVVQSYEWNEWALRRKAIQLADLRSKVTHSAQTDLSHMRRDGATQTWLPKDAACQSKRDGGSSVPKPQVYLSGLRGQRDGRVVRTNLTRRWSRRGR
;
A
#
# COMPACT_ATOMS: atom_id res chain seq x y z
N MET A 1 26.39 29.03 -7.44
CA MET A 1 27.68 28.38 -7.11
C MET A 1 28.01 28.43 -5.61
N SER A 2 27.79 29.55 -4.90
CA SER A 2 28.07 29.66 -3.44
C SER A 2 27.22 28.74 -2.53
N GLU A 3 25.93 28.53 -2.83
CA GLU A 3 25.07 27.64 -2.02
C GLU A 3 25.45 26.16 -2.16
N GLY A 4 25.89 25.73 -3.35
CA GLY A 4 26.35 24.36 -3.61
C GLY A 4 27.65 24.00 -2.89
N MET A 5 28.57 24.96 -2.75
CA MET A 5 29.83 24.76 -2.01
C MET A 5 29.61 24.69 -0.48
N SER A 6 28.62 25.41 0.06
CA SER A 6 28.29 25.34 1.49
C SER A 6 27.59 24.02 1.87
N ARG A 7 26.75 23.48 0.97
CA ARG A 7 26.06 22.18 1.14
C ARG A 7 27.03 21.01 1.20
N ALA A 8 27.97 20.93 0.26
CA ALA A 8 28.99 19.89 0.24
C ALA A 8 29.85 19.90 1.52
N SER A 9 30.17 21.09 2.06
CA SER A 9 30.89 21.21 3.32
C SER A 9 30.06 20.75 4.53
N ALA A 10 28.74 20.96 4.53
CA ALA A 10 27.86 20.53 5.62
C ALA A 10 27.64 19.00 5.62
N GLU A 11 27.51 18.40 4.44
CA GLU A 11 27.40 16.94 4.28
C GLU A 11 28.66 16.23 4.79
N ILE A 12 29.85 16.72 4.44
CA ILE A 12 31.13 16.17 4.93
C ILE A 12 31.24 16.27 6.47
N VAL A 13 30.72 17.35 7.06
CA VAL A 13 30.72 17.51 8.53
C VAL A 13 29.78 16.48 9.17
N ILE A 14 28.58 16.27 8.61
CA ILE A 14 27.62 15.28 9.13
C ILE A 14 28.16 13.85 8.98
N GLU A 15 28.79 13.50 7.85
CA GLU A 15 29.41 12.18 7.65
C GLU A 15 30.54 11.92 8.67
N ASN A 16 31.34 12.94 8.98
CA ASN A 16 32.38 12.81 10.00
C ASN A 16 31.79 12.60 11.39
N ILE A 17 30.70 13.31 11.74
CA ILE A 17 29.99 13.13 13.01
C ILE A 17 29.41 11.71 13.11
N ILE A 18 28.78 11.22 12.03
CA ILE A 18 28.24 9.86 11.99
C ILE A 18 29.33 8.83 12.27
N ARG A 19 30.47 8.94 11.57
CA ARG A 19 31.60 8.01 11.73
C ARG A 19 32.20 8.06 13.14
N GLU A 20 32.26 9.25 13.74
CA GLU A 20 32.77 9.43 15.11
C GLU A 20 31.85 8.75 16.14
N ILE A 21 30.54 8.99 16.04
CA ILE A 21 29.55 8.37 16.91
C ILE A 21 29.56 6.84 16.73
N SER A 22 29.58 6.34 15.48
CA SER A 22 29.67 4.89 15.20
C SER A 22 30.92 4.27 15.85
N ARG A 23 32.07 4.96 15.81
CA ARG A 23 33.32 4.51 16.44
C ARG A 23 33.22 4.48 17.97
N GLU A 24 32.66 5.52 18.58
CA GLU A 24 32.46 5.59 20.03
C GLU A 24 31.48 4.53 20.54
N CYS A 25 30.38 4.28 19.82
CA CYS A 25 29.47 3.17 20.13
C CYS A 25 30.20 1.82 20.08
N ALA A 26 31.00 1.58 19.03
CA ALA A 26 31.75 0.34 18.88
C ALA A 26 32.81 0.16 19.98
N ALA A 27 33.50 1.23 20.38
CA ALA A 27 34.45 1.22 21.49
C ALA A 27 33.80 0.83 22.83
N ARG A 28 32.50 1.09 22.99
CA ARG A 28 31.70 0.77 24.18
C ARG A 28 30.94 -0.56 24.04
N GLY A 29 31.20 -1.34 22.99
CA GLY A 29 30.62 -2.67 22.78
C GLY A 29 29.26 -2.69 22.08
N HIS A 30 28.77 -1.56 21.57
CA HIS A 30 27.51 -1.47 20.83
C HIS A 30 27.76 -1.20 19.35
N ALA A 31 27.40 -2.14 18.47
CA ALA A 31 27.47 -1.93 17.03
C ALA A 31 26.20 -1.18 16.55
N ALA A 32 26.33 0.12 16.27
CA ALA A 32 25.29 0.91 15.61
C ALA A 32 25.60 1.02 14.11
N SER A 33 24.58 0.89 13.25
CA SER A 33 24.75 1.10 11.81
C SER A 33 24.80 2.60 11.50
N ASP A 34 25.55 2.99 10.47
CA ASP A 34 25.66 4.40 10.06
C ASP A 34 24.30 5.03 9.73
N SER A 35 23.38 4.25 9.17
CA SER A 35 22.00 4.69 8.92
C SER A 35 21.23 5.01 10.21
N LEU A 36 21.44 4.23 11.28
CA LEU A 36 20.79 4.45 12.58
C LEU A 36 21.35 5.70 13.26
N VAL A 37 22.67 5.86 13.20
CA VAL A 37 23.36 7.04 13.70
C VAL A 37 22.91 8.29 12.93
N ALA A 38 22.83 8.22 11.60
CA ALA A 38 22.35 9.32 10.76
C ALA A 38 20.91 9.74 11.11
N PHE A 39 20.02 8.77 11.32
CA PHE A 39 18.66 9.05 11.78
C PHE A 39 18.66 9.72 13.16
N MET A 40 19.45 9.20 14.11
CA MET A 40 19.54 9.75 15.47
C MET A 40 20.06 11.19 15.47
N VAL A 41 21.11 11.48 14.70
CA VAL A 41 21.65 12.84 14.54
C VAL A 41 20.55 13.80 14.07
N LYS A 42 19.78 13.42 13.04
CA LYS A 42 18.66 14.24 12.55
C LYS A 42 17.56 14.42 13.60
N ALA A 43 17.19 13.35 14.29
CA ALA A 43 16.17 13.40 15.34
C ALA A 43 16.57 14.33 16.50
N VAL A 44 17.84 14.28 16.94
CA VAL A 44 18.38 15.15 17.99
C VAL A 44 18.41 16.62 17.56
N ILE A 45 18.76 16.90 16.30
CA ILE A 45 18.76 18.27 15.75
C ILE A 45 17.34 18.84 15.68
N LEU A 46 16.35 18.01 15.31
CA LEU A 46 14.97 18.46 15.13
C LEU A 46 14.19 18.63 16.42
N ASP A 47 14.59 17.95 17.50
CA ASP A 47 13.93 18.05 18.79
C ASP A 47 14.13 19.45 19.40
N PRO A 48 13.05 20.25 19.56
CA PRO A 48 13.16 21.63 20.04
C PRO A 48 13.71 21.74 21.46
N ARG A 49 13.63 20.66 22.28
CA ARG A 49 14.18 20.62 23.65
C ARG A 49 15.70 20.71 23.68
N ASN A 50 16.36 20.32 22.59
CA ASN A 50 17.83 20.34 22.50
C ASN A 50 18.37 21.73 22.14
N GLY A 51 17.52 22.65 21.67
CA GLY A 51 17.88 24.04 21.40
C GLY A 51 18.81 24.24 20.19
N PHE A 52 18.84 23.28 19.25
CA PHE A 52 19.55 23.47 17.98
C PHE A 52 18.75 24.37 17.04
N ASN A 53 19.42 25.29 16.37
CA ASN A 53 18.81 26.12 15.34
C ASN A 53 19.19 25.57 13.95
N VAL A 54 18.19 25.08 13.22
CA VAL A 54 18.36 24.42 11.90
C VAL A 54 18.93 25.37 10.84
N ASP A 55 18.79 26.69 11.02
CA ASP A 55 19.23 27.70 10.05
C ASP A 55 20.65 28.23 10.34
N ARG A 56 21.30 27.78 11.42
CA ARG A 56 22.65 28.19 11.81
C ARG A 56 23.66 27.06 11.58
N THR A 57 24.86 27.41 11.12
CA THR A 57 26.00 26.48 11.04
C THR A 57 26.40 26.00 12.43
N LEU A 58 26.55 24.68 12.60
CA LEU A 58 26.98 24.05 13.86
C LEU A 58 28.38 24.54 14.27
N THR A 59 28.52 25.02 15.51
CA THR A 59 29.83 25.30 16.10
C THR A 59 30.49 24.02 16.64
N LYS A 60 31.79 24.07 16.96
CA LYS A 60 32.48 22.91 17.57
C LYS A 60 31.83 22.44 18.89
N GLN A 61 31.29 23.37 19.68
CA GLN A 61 30.57 23.04 20.91
C GLN A 61 29.21 22.38 20.60
N ASP A 62 28.52 22.84 19.56
CA ASP A 62 27.26 22.22 19.11
C ASP A 62 27.49 20.79 18.64
N VAL A 63 28.61 20.53 17.93
CA VAL A 63 28.99 19.19 17.49
C VAL A 63 29.26 18.27 18.69
N GLN A 64 30.04 18.71 19.68
CA GLN A 64 30.28 17.92 20.90
C GLN A 64 29.00 17.62 21.68
N LYS A 65 28.11 18.62 21.78
CA LYS A 65 26.78 18.44 22.40
C LYS A 65 25.93 17.44 21.63
N LEU A 66 25.93 17.52 20.31
CA LEU A 66 25.19 16.61 19.42
C LEU A 66 25.72 15.17 19.55
N GLU A 67 27.04 14.98 19.54
CA GLU A 67 27.68 13.68 19.75
C GLU A 67 27.29 13.08 21.11
N GLY A 68 27.37 13.87 22.19
CA GLY A 68 26.97 13.43 23.53
C GLY A 68 25.51 12.98 23.59
N LEU A 69 24.58 13.82 23.10
CA LEU A 69 23.15 13.50 23.09
C LEU A 69 22.81 12.28 22.23
N CYS A 70 23.49 12.09 21.10
CA CYS A 70 23.29 10.91 20.26
C CYS A 70 23.82 9.65 20.93
N LEU A 71 25.01 9.71 21.56
CA LEU A 71 25.58 8.59 22.28
C LEU A 71 24.67 8.18 23.44
N ASP A 72 24.22 9.13 24.25
CA ASP A 72 23.32 8.86 25.39
C ASP A 72 22.04 8.14 24.92
N LYS A 73 21.42 8.59 23.82
CA LYS A 73 20.22 7.94 23.25
C LYS A 73 20.51 6.57 22.62
N LEU A 74 21.67 6.38 21.99
CA LEU A 74 22.02 5.11 21.33
C LEU A 74 22.44 4.02 22.30
N MET A 75 22.96 4.42 23.47
CA MET A 75 23.41 3.51 24.54
C MET A 75 22.34 3.27 25.60
N GLU A 76 21.15 3.87 25.47
CA GLU A 76 20.06 3.70 26.41
C GLU A 76 19.58 2.23 26.42
N GLU A 77 19.72 1.57 27.58
CA GLU A 77 19.24 0.21 27.77
C GLU A 77 17.72 0.19 27.99
N CYS A 78 17.03 -0.76 27.36
CA CYS A 78 15.57 -0.92 27.47
C CYS A 78 14.79 0.37 27.11
N SER A 79 15.15 1.02 26.01
CA SER A 79 14.46 2.22 25.51
C SER A 79 13.42 1.85 24.43
N PRO A 80 12.10 1.95 24.71
CA PRO A 80 11.08 1.64 23.71
C PRO A 80 11.15 2.54 22.48
N SER A 81 11.59 3.80 22.63
CA SER A 81 11.79 4.72 21.50
C SER A 81 12.91 4.22 20.58
N LEU A 82 14.08 3.88 21.13
CA LEU A 82 15.20 3.34 20.35
C LEU A 82 14.83 2.01 19.67
N ASP A 83 14.13 1.12 20.37
CA ASP A 83 13.68 -0.15 19.80
C ASP A 83 12.66 0.07 18.67
N THR A 84 11.80 1.09 18.79
CA THR A 84 10.86 1.46 17.71
C THR A 84 11.60 1.94 16.47
N ILE A 85 12.61 2.80 16.63
CA ILE A 85 13.41 3.31 15.53
C ILE A 85 14.17 2.17 14.85
N LYS A 86 14.81 1.28 15.63
CA LYS A 86 15.49 0.09 15.10
C LYS A 86 14.53 -0.82 14.34
N MET A 87 13.33 -1.04 14.88
CA MET A 87 12.28 -1.82 14.23
C MET A 87 11.84 -1.20 12.90
N GLN A 88 11.60 0.12 12.88
CA GLN A 88 11.22 0.85 11.67
C GLN A 88 12.30 0.76 10.58
N MET A 89 13.57 0.90 10.96
CA MET A 89 14.70 0.76 10.05
C MET A 89 14.86 -0.66 9.53
N TYR A 90 14.77 -1.65 10.42
CA TYR A 90 14.81 -3.07 10.04
C TYR A 90 13.72 -3.38 9.01
N PHE A 91 12.47 -3.00 9.30
CA PHE A 91 11.36 -3.24 8.40
C PHE A 91 11.58 -2.56 7.05
N ASN A 92 12.01 -1.29 7.04
CA ASN A 92 12.27 -0.55 5.80
C ASN A 92 13.39 -1.15 4.93
N MET A 93 14.35 -1.87 5.52
CA MET A 93 15.45 -2.49 4.79
C MET A 93 15.12 -3.89 4.28
N ASN A 94 14.17 -4.59 4.91
CA ASN A 94 13.88 -6.00 4.64
C ASN A 94 12.50 -6.23 4.02
N TYR A 95 11.58 -5.28 4.14
CA TYR A 95 10.26 -5.35 3.55
C TYR A 95 10.17 -4.49 2.29
N THR A 96 9.80 -5.12 1.17
CA THR A 96 9.66 -4.47 -0.13
C THR A 96 8.40 -4.96 -0.86
N SER A 97 8.20 -4.50 -2.10
CA SER A 97 7.11 -4.93 -2.96
C SER A 97 7.20 -6.43 -3.27
N ARG A 98 6.04 -7.06 -3.47
CA ARG A 98 5.92 -8.44 -3.92
C ARG A 98 6.77 -8.76 -5.15
N ARG A 99 6.85 -7.83 -6.12
CA ARG A 99 7.67 -8.01 -7.33
C ARG A 99 9.15 -8.16 -6.98
N GLU A 100 9.67 -7.26 -6.16
CA GLU A 100 11.08 -7.28 -5.75
C GLU A 100 11.42 -8.53 -4.94
N PHE A 101 10.50 -8.98 -4.07
CA PHE A 101 10.69 -10.26 -3.38
C PHE A 101 10.83 -11.44 -4.35
N LEU A 102 9.96 -11.52 -5.36
CA LEU A 102 10.02 -12.59 -6.35
C LEU A 102 11.30 -12.52 -7.20
N GLU A 103 11.71 -11.32 -7.61
CA GLU A 103 12.97 -11.11 -8.32
C GLU A 103 14.18 -11.57 -7.49
N GLU A 104 14.19 -11.28 -6.19
CA GLU A 104 15.24 -11.73 -5.28
C GLU A 104 15.24 -13.24 -5.09
N ILE A 105 14.06 -13.85 -4.88
CA ILE A 105 13.89 -15.30 -4.77
C ILE A 105 14.43 -15.99 -6.04
N HIS A 106 14.08 -15.48 -7.22
CA HIS A 106 14.57 -16.02 -8.49
C HIS A 106 16.08 -15.84 -8.64
N ARG A 107 16.62 -14.67 -8.29
CA ARG A 107 18.07 -14.39 -8.32
C ARG A 107 18.84 -15.35 -7.41
N LEU A 108 18.38 -15.55 -6.18
CA LEU A 108 18.99 -16.47 -5.23
C LEU A 108 18.88 -17.92 -5.73
N GLY A 109 17.73 -18.32 -6.26
CA GLY A 109 17.53 -19.63 -6.88
C GLY A 109 18.50 -19.89 -8.04
N GLU A 110 18.67 -18.91 -8.93
CA GLU A 110 19.63 -19.02 -10.05
C GLU A 110 21.08 -19.06 -9.57
N SER A 111 21.43 -18.28 -8.54
CA SER A 111 22.78 -18.29 -7.97
C SER A 111 23.16 -19.66 -7.39
N ARG A 112 22.22 -20.32 -6.67
CA ARG A 112 22.40 -21.67 -6.10
C ARG A 112 22.63 -22.72 -7.19
N LEU A 113 21.92 -22.58 -8.31
CA LEU A 113 22.07 -23.47 -9.47
C LEU A 113 23.27 -23.11 -10.36
N GLY A 114 23.90 -21.95 -10.15
CA GLY A 114 24.94 -21.41 -11.01
C GLY A 114 26.21 -22.26 -11.07
N VAL A 115 26.55 -23.01 -10.01
CA VAL A 115 27.70 -23.94 -10.03
C VAL A 115 27.39 -25.14 -10.93
N VAL A 116 26.28 -25.83 -10.69
CA VAL A 116 25.87 -27.01 -11.46
C VAL A 116 25.61 -26.65 -12.93
N SER A 117 24.99 -25.50 -13.20
CA SER A 117 24.78 -25.00 -14.57
C SER A 117 26.10 -24.75 -15.31
N ARG A 118 27.10 -24.15 -14.64
CA ARG A 118 28.43 -23.94 -15.23
C ARG A 118 29.13 -25.26 -15.53
N GLU A 119 29.09 -26.21 -14.61
CA GLU A 119 29.69 -27.53 -14.83
C GLU A 119 29.07 -28.27 -16.03
N ILE A 120 27.76 -28.14 -16.25
CA ILE A 120 27.07 -28.73 -17.40
C ILE A 120 27.46 -28.01 -18.70
N THR A 121 27.42 -26.67 -18.70
CA THR A 121 27.62 -25.85 -19.91
C THR A 121 29.09 -25.82 -20.38
N ASP A 122 30.03 -25.86 -19.45
CA ASP A 122 31.46 -25.84 -19.71
C ASP A 122 32.03 -27.25 -19.95
N SER A 123 31.24 -28.31 -19.76
CA SER A 123 31.65 -29.69 -20.05
C SER A 123 32.08 -29.85 -21.52
N ARG A 124 33.15 -30.64 -21.72
CA ARG A 124 33.71 -31.01 -23.04
C ARG A 124 33.96 -32.52 -23.17
N GLY A 125 33.24 -33.31 -22.38
CA GLY A 125 33.40 -34.77 -22.33
C GLY A 125 33.31 -35.43 -23.69
N LYS A 126 34.22 -36.36 -23.98
CA LYS A 126 34.31 -37.13 -25.22
C LYS A 126 34.18 -38.62 -25.00
N THR A 127 34.48 -39.11 -23.79
CA THR A 127 34.33 -40.54 -23.47
C THR A 127 32.89 -40.86 -23.07
N TRP A 128 32.51 -42.13 -23.21
CA TRP A 128 31.18 -42.60 -22.80
C TRP A 128 30.93 -42.37 -21.31
N GLU A 129 31.94 -42.56 -20.46
CA GLU A 129 31.87 -42.32 -19.01
C GLU A 129 31.67 -40.84 -18.68
N GLU A 130 32.36 -39.94 -19.36
CA GLU A 130 32.21 -38.48 -19.20
C GLU A 130 30.82 -37.99 -19.67
N LEU A 131 30.29 -38.57 -20.74
CA LEU A 131 28.94 -38.28 -21.24
C LEU A 131 27.87 -38.79 -20.25
N HIS A 132 28.06 -39.97 -19.67
CA HIS A 132 27.18 -40.48 -18.63
C HIS A 132 27.22 -39.60 -17.37
N ALA A 133 28.41 -39.14 -16.96
CA ALA A 133 28.56 -38.21 -15.85
C ALA A 133 27.86 -36.87 -16.11
N LEU A 134 27.99 -36.32 -17.33
CA LEU A 134 27.28 -35.10 -17.74
C LEU A 134 25.76 -35.28 -17.69
N TYR A 135 25.25 -36.40 -18.18
CA TYR A 135 23.82 -36.71 -18.16
C TYR A 135 23.28 -36.78 -16.72
N ASN A 136 24.05 -37.39 -15.79
CA ASN A 136 23.71 -37.39 -14.37
C ASN A 136 23.68 -35.97 -13.77
N LYS A 137 24.62 -35.09 -14.14
CA LYS A 137 24.61 -33.69 -13.70
C LYS A 137 23.35 -32.93 -14.17
N ILE A 138 22.89 -33.20 -15.40
CA ILE A 138 21.63 -32.64 -15.91
C ILE A 138 20.44 -33.12 -15.06
N ILE A 139 20.40 -34.39 -14.68
CA ILE A 139 19.36 -34.92 -13.78
C ILE A 139 19.40 -34.21 -12.42
N THR A 140 20.59 -34.06 -11.82
CA THR A 140 20.75 -33.33 -10.56
C THR A 140 20.28 -31.87 -10.68
N TYR A 141 20.63 -31.18 -11.76
CA TYR A 141 20.15 -29.81 -12.01
C TYR A 141 18.61 -29.75 -12.05
N ILE A 142 17.97 -30.67 -12.79
CA ILE A 142 16.51 -30.71 -12.91
C ILE A 142 15.86 -30.98 -11.56
N GLN A 143 16.40 -31.91 -10.75
CA GLN A 143 15.88 -32.19 -9.43
C GLN A 143 15.94 -30.97 -8.51
N LEU A 144 17.11 -30.32 -8.42
CA LEU A 144 17.31 -29.14 -7.61
C LEU A 144 16.39 -27.98 -8.00
N ARG A 145 16.18 -27.77 -9.31
CA ARG A 145 15.30 -26.71 -9.82
C ARG A 145 13.80 -27.06 -9.68
N SER A 146 13.42 -28.34 -9.83
CA SER A 146 12.02 -28.76 -9.79
C SER A 146 11.40 -28.73 -8.39
N GLY A 147 12.19 -28.95 -7.34
CA GLY A 147 11.73 -28.94 -5.94
C GLY A 147 10.58 -29.91 -5.62
N ILE A 148 10.36 -30.95 -6.45
CA ILE A 148 9.24 -31.90 -6.25
C ILE A 148 9.52 -32.87 -5.09
N ASP A 149 10.76 -33.35 -4.97
CA ASP A 149 11.21 -34.32 -3.98
C ASP A 149 12.64 -34.00 -3.53
N SER A 150 13.07 -34.60 -2.42
CA SER A 150 14.46 -34.50 -1.98
C SER A 150 15.41 -35.10 -3.04
N PRO A 151 16.52 -34.43 -3.39
CA PRO A 151 17.51 -34.97 -4.33
C PRO A 151 18.23 -36.23 -3.79
N ALA A 152 18.05 -36.56 -2.50
CA ALA A 152 18.59 -37.77 -1.88
C ALA A 152 17.70 -39.01 -2.05
N ASP A 153 16.50 -38.89 -2.63
CA ASP A 153 15.60 -40.01 -2.87
C ASP A 153 15.91 -40.71 -4.20
N ASP A 154 16.46 -41.92 -4.13
CA ASP A 154 16.81 -42.77 -5.28
C ASP A 154 15.60 -43.10 -6.18
N SER A 155 14.37 -43.09 -5.64
CA SER A 155 13.17 -43.30 -6.43
C SER A 155 12.84 -42.08 -7.28
N ALA A 156 12.99 -40.87 -6.73
CA ALA A 156 12.81 -39.60 -7.41
C ALA A 156 13.89 -39.37 -8.49
N VAL A 157 15.14 -39.76 -8.23
CA VAL A 157 16.24 -39.73 -9.23
C VAL A 157 15.92 -40.61 -10.42
N ARG A 158 15.48 -41.85 -10.19
CA ARG A 158 15.11 -42.77 -11.27
C ARG A 158 13.93 -42.28 -12.09
N GLU A 159 12.94 -41.68 -11.45
CA GLU A 159 11.80 -41.09 -12.17
C GLU A 159 12.22 -39.88 -13.02
N ALA A 160 13.07 -38.99 -12.48
CA ALA A 160 13.61 -37.87 -13.24
C ALA A 160 14.47 -38.34 -14.42
N ALA A 161 15.28 -39.38 -14.24
CA ALA A 161 16.08 -39.98 -15.29
C ALA A 161 15.21 -40.59 -16.41
N ALA A 162 14.14 -41.32 -16.05
CA ALA A 162 13.21 -41.89 -17.02
C ALA A 162 12.44 -40.81 -17.79
N ALA A 163 11.97 -39.78 -17.09
CA ALA A 163 11.31 -38.63 -17.71
C ALA A 163 12.26 -37.86 -18.64
N LEU A 164 13.51 -37.63 -18.25
CA LEU A 164 14.51 -37.01 -19.10
C LEU A 164 14.81 -37.86 -20.34
N GLN A 165 15.00 -39.17 -20.18
CA GLN A 165 15.25 -40.09 -21.30
C GLN A 165 14.10 -40.09 -22.32
N SER A 166 12.86 -39.86 -21.87
CA SER A 166 11.69 -39.79 -22.76
C SER A 166 11.65 -38.55 -23.67
N VAL A 167 12.26 -37.44 -23.24
CA VAL A 167 12.28 -36.17 -23.99
C VAL A 167 13.64 -35.82 -24.58
N PHE A 168 14.70 -36.38 -24.01
CA PHE A 168 16.09 -36.09 -24.34
C PHE A 168 16.94 -37.36 -24.12
N PRO A 169 16.95 -38.30 -25.08
CA PRO A 169 17.76 -39.49 -25.00
C PRO A 169 19.26 -39.16 -24.98
N GLN A 170 20.08 -40.05 -24.40
CA GLN A 170 21.54 -39.90 -24.38
C GLN A 170 22.19 -39.69 -25.76
N THR A 171 21.54 -40.13 -26.85
CA THR A 171 22.00 -39.88 -28.23
C THR A 171 22.00 -38.40 -28.61
N GLU A 172 21.10 -37.60 -28.04
CA GLU A 172 20.97 -36.16 -28.29
C GLU A 172 22.02 -35.32 -27.53
N LEU A 173 22.77 -35.95 -26.62
CA LEU A 173 23.81 -35.27 -25.84
C LEU A 173 24.94 -34.72 -26.73
N GLY A 174 25.22 -35.38 -27.85
CA GLY A 174 26.17 -34.88 -28.86
C GLY A 174 25.74 -33.54 -29.45
N ALA A 175 24.46 -33.39 -29.80
CA ALA A 175 23.91 -32.14 -30.33
C ALA A 175 23.91 -31.03 -29.26
N PHE A 176 23.55 -31.35 -28.02
CA PHE A 176 23.62 -30.43 -26.89
C PHE A 176 25.04 -29.86 -26.69
N MET A 177 26.07 -30.69 -26.84
CA MET A 177 27.46 -30.29 -26.59
C MET A 177 28.00 -29.25 -27.59
N VAL A 178 27.46 -29.22 -28.81
CA VAL A 178 27.84 -28.28 -29.88
C VAL A 178 27.26 -26.88 -29.66
N LEU A 179 26.20 -26.76 -28.84
CA LEU A 179 25.55 -25.49 -28.58
C LEU A 179 26.46 -24.48 -27.85
N LEU A 180 26.19 -23.20 -28.09
CA LEU A 180 26.80 -22.11 -27.33
C LEU A 180 26.32 -22.14 -25.88
N LYS A 181 27.11 -21.55 -24.98
CA LYS A 181 26.80 -21.55 -23.53
C LYS A 181 25.39 -21.05 -23.22
N ARG A 182 24.98 -19.93 -23.81
CA ARG A 182 23.63 -19.35 -23.66
C ARG A 182 22.53 -20.31 -24.13
N ASP A 183 22.74 -20.99 -25.24
CA ASP A 183 21.76 -21.93 -25.80
C ASP A 183 21.67 -23.21 -24.97
N LYS A 184 22.80 -23.68 -24.41
CA LYS A 184 22.83 -24.78 -23.44
C LYS A 184 22.04 -24.43 -22.17
N GLU A 185 22.21 -23.22 -21.64
CA GLU A 185 21.45 -22.75 -20.46
C GLU A 185 19.96 -22.67 -20.76
N GLN A 186 19.57 -22.15 -21.93
CA GLN A 186 18.19 -22.09 -22.36
C GLN A 186 17.58 -23.49 -22.53
N GLN A 187 18.29 -24.40 -23.22
CA GLN A 187 17.83 -25.78 -23.39
C GLN A 187 17.71 -26.51 -22.06
N LEU A 188 18.63 -26.27 -21.13
CA LEU A 188 18.59 -26.86 -19.79
C LEU A 188 17.36 -26.38 -18.99
N LYS A 189 16.99 -25.09 -19.08
CA LYS A 189 15.75 -24.56 -18.50
C LYS A 189 14.52 -25.21 -19.15
N GLU A 190 14.52 -25.41 -20.47
CA GLU A 190 13.41 -26.06 -21.18
C GLU A 190 13.24 -27.53 -20.84
N LEU A 191 14.33 -28.29 -20.80
CA LEU A 191 14.33 -29.68 -20.37
C LEU A 191 13.84 -29.80 -18.94
N CYS A 192 14.26 -28.89 -18.05
CA CYS A 192 13.74 -28.84 -16.69
C CYS A 192 12.23 -28.65 -16.66
N MET A 193 11.67 -27.68 -17.38
CA MET A 193 10.21 -27.46 -17.40
C MET A 193 9.46 -28.69 -17.93
N LEU A 194 9.96 -29.34 -18.98
CA LEU A 194 9.33 -30.53 -19.54
C LEU A 194 9.37 -31.71 -18.58
N VAL A 195 10.54 -31.99 -18.01
CA VAL A 195 10.73 -33.11 -17.07
C VAL A 195 9.93 -32.88 -15.79
N THR A 196 9.92 -31.66 -15.23
CA THR A 196 9.08 -31.31 -14.07
C THR A 196 7.60 -31.58 -14.37
N GLY A 197 7.07 -31.13 -15.51
CA GLY A 197 5.68 -31.38 -15.89
C GLY A 197 5.35 -32.87 -16.04
N ILE A 198 6.23 -33.65 -16.68
CA ILE A 198 6.05 -35.11 -16.85
C ILE A 198 6.06 -35.81 -15.49
N ARG A 199 6.99 -35.45 -14.61
CA ARG A 199 7.08 -36.01 -13.26
C ARG A 199 5.83 -35.71 -12.43
N LEU A 200 5.34 -34.47 -12.47
CA LEU A 200 4.11 -34.09 -11.78
C LEU A 200 2.89 -34.87 -12.29
N PHE A 201 2.77 -35.04 -13.61
CA PHE A 201 1.70 -35.83 -14.21
C PHE A 201 1.78 -37.31 -13.82
N ASN A 202 2.97 -37.91 -13.85
CA ASN A 202 3.18 -39.29 -13.44
C ASN A 202 2.88 -39.48 -11.94
N LYS A 203 3.29 -38.53 -11.09
CA LYS A 203 3.01 -38.54 -9.65
C LYS A 203 1.50 -38.44 -9.37
N ALA A 204 0.79 -37.60 -10.13
CA ALA A 204 -0.67 -37.52 -10.08
C ALA A 204 -1.36 -38.82 -10.53
N GLY A 205 -0.78 -39.55 -11.49
CA GLY A 205 -1.34 -40.80 -12.02
C GLY A 205 -1.11 -42.04 -11.15
N ARG A 206 -0.11 -42.03 -10.25
CA ARG A 206 0.17 -43.16 -9.33
C ARG A 206 -0.74 -43.20 -8.10
N ARG A 207 -1.38 -42.08 -7.76
CA ARG A 207 -2.33 -41.98 -6.65
C ARG A 207 -3.71 -42.46 -7.11
N SER A 208 -3.80 -43.75 -7.46
CA SER A 208 -5.04 -44.40 -7.93
C SER A 208 -5.90 -44.85 -6.75
N GLY A 209 -6.66 -43.90 -6.21
CA GLY A 209 -7.97 -44.12 -5.59
C GLY A 209 -8.89 -43.06 -6.18
N GLU A 210 -10.13 -43.42 -6.51
CA GLU A 210 -11.15 -42.53 -7.10
C GLU A 210 -11.08 -41.12 -6.48
N GLU A 211 -10.89 -40.10 -7.33
CA GLU A 211 -10.85 -38.69 -6.92
C GLU A 211 -9.87 -38.34 -5.78
N ALA A 212 -8.74 -39.07 -5.63
CA ALA A 212 -7.65 -38.62 -4.77
C ALA A 212 -7.20 -37.23 -5.24
N ASP A 213 -7.41 -36.27 -4.36
CA ASP A 213 -7.65 -34.88 -4.72
C ASP A 213 -6.37 -34.26 -5.30
N LEU A 214 -6.47 -33.72 -6.53
CA LEU A 214 -5.36 -32.96 -7.13
C LEU A 214 -4.96 -31.76 -6.25
N SER A 215 -5.81 -31.42 -5.26
CA SER A 215 -5.53 -30.50 -4.15
C SER A 215 -4.42 -30.94 -3.20
N GLU A 216 -3.95 -32.19 -3.23
CA GLU A 216 -2.83 -32.64 -2.39
C GLU A 216 -1.46 -32.51 -3.08
N LEU A 217 -1.41 -32.08 -4.35
CA LEU A 217 -0.16 -31.84 -5.07
C LEU A 217 0.37 -30.45 -4.75
N MET A 218 1.13 -30.37 -3.66
CA MET A 218 1.71 -29.12 -3.17
C MET A 218 3.23 -29.22 -2.99
N PRO A 219 3.99 -28.15 -3.30
CA PRO A 219 5.41 -28.10 -2.96
C PRO A 219 5.62 -28.24 -1.45
N ALA A 220 6.65 -28.98 -1.03
CA ALA A 220 6.93 -29.22 0.39
C ALA A 220 7.10 -27.93 1.20
N VAL A 221 7.74 -26.92 0.60
CA VAL A 221 7.90 -25.58 1.20
C VAL A 221 6.55 -24.94 1.54
N LEU A 222 5.58 -25.07 0.65
CA LEU A 222 4.27 -24.45 0.79
C LEU A 222 3.40 -25.20 1.80
N THR A 223 3.46 -26.55 1.81
CA THR A 223 2.74 -27.37 2.80
C THR A 223 3.14 -27.03 4.24
N VAL A 224 4.39 -26.63 4.47
CA VAL A 224 4.90 -26.21 5.78
C VAL A 224 4.55 -24.75 6.06
N ALA A 225 4.81 -23.86 5.11
CA ALA A 225 4.71 -22.41 5.33
C ALA A 225 3.26 -21.91 5.41
N LEU A 226 2.37 -22.42 4.56
CA LEU A 226 0.98 -21.94 4.42
C LEU A 226 0.17 -21.99 5.73
N PRO A 227 0.08 -23.12 6.46
CA PRO A 227 -0.76 -23.19 7.66
C PRO A 227 -0.16 -22.44 8.85
N VAL A 228 1.17 -22.26 8.90
CA VAL A 228 1.86 -21.72 10.07
C VAL A 228 2.02 -20.21 9.99
N THR A 229 2.32 -19.66 8.81
CA THR A 229 2.75 -18.26 8.66
C THR A 229 1.65 -17.29 9.08
N ALA A 230 0.46 -17.38 8.46
CA ALA A 230 -0.65 -16.49 8.77
C ALA A 230 -1.08 -16.62 10.24
N HIS A 231 -1.17 -17.84 10.76
CA HIS A 231 -1.56 -18.09 12.15
C HIS A 231 -0.54 -17.54 13.16
N SER A 232 0.77 -17.69 12.88
CA SER A 232 1.83 -17.16 13.73
C SER A 232 1.80 -15.63 13.77
N VAL A 233 1.68 -14.99 12.60
CA VAL A 233 1.58 -13.52 12.49
C VAL A 233 0.32 -13.01 13.18
N GLU A 234 -0.82 -13.69 13.01
CA GLU A 234 -2.09 -13.31 13.66
C GLU A 234 -2.00 -13.46 15.20
N LYS A 235 -1.36 -14.52 15.70
CA LYS A 235 -1.14 -14.71 17.13
C LYS A 235 -0.29 -13.58 17.71
N GLU A 236 0.80 -13.23 17.03
CA GLU A 236 1.67 -12.14 17.44
C GLU A 236 0.94 -10.79 17.39
N LEU A 237 0.13 -10.57 16.35
CA LEU A 237 -0.69 -9.37 16.20
C LEU A 237 -1.67 -9.20 17.36
N LYS A 238 -2.37 -10.27 17.76
CA LYS A 238 -3.29 -10.25 18.91
C LYS A 238 -2.58 -9.92 20.22
N ALA A 239 -1.36 -10.43 20.40
CA ALA A 239 -0.55 -10.12 21.58
C ALA A 239 -0.19 -8.62 21.62
N SER A 240 0.29 -8.08 20.51
CA SER A 240 0.60 -6.65 20.38
C SER A 240 -0.65 -5.78 20.57
N GLN A 241 -1.79 -6.14 19.96
CA GLN A 241 -3.06 -5.41 20.15
C GLN A 241 -3.49 -5.37 21.62
N THR A 242 -3.37 -6.50 22.33
CA THR A 242 -3.71 -6.57 23.76
C THR A 242 -2.87 -5.61 24.59
N LEU A 243 -1.56 -5.57 24.36
CA LEU A 243 -0.66 -4.61 25.03
C LEU A 243 -1.01 -3.16 24.68
N ALA A 244 -1.28 -2.89 23.41
CA ALA A 244 -1.65 -1.56 22.95
C ALA A 244 -2.93 -1.06 23.63
N TRP A 245 -3.95 -1.91 23.76
CA TRP A 245 -5.21 -1.56 24.45
C TRP A 245 -4.99 -1.30 25.93
N LYS A 246 -4.16 -2.10 26.60
CA LYS A 246 -3.79 -1.92 28.01
C LYS A 246 -3.07 -0.58 28.22
N TYR A 247 -2.04 -0.28 27.42
CA TYR A 247 -1.31 0.99 27.51
C TYR A 247 -2.19 2.20 27.20
N THR A 248 -3.06 2.08 26.19
CA THR A 248 -4.01 3.14 25.85
C THR A 248 -4.97 3.41 27.01
N ALA A 249 -5.53 2.36 27.63
CA ALA A 249 -6.45 2.50 28.75
C ALA A 249 -5.81 3.15 29.99
N VAL A 250 -4.55 2.82 30.29
CA VAL A 250 -3.79 3.48 31.37
C VAL A 250 -3.53 4.95 31.06
N LEU A 251 -3.18 5.29 29.82
CA LEU A 251 -2.98 6.69 29.44
C LEU A 251 -4.28 7.49 29.42
N GLU A 252 -5.41 6.87 29.03
CA GLU A 252 -6.75 7.48 29.11
C GLU A 252 -7.10 7.84 30.56
N SER A 253 -6.93 6.90 31.52
CA SER A 253 -7.24 7.14 32.93
C SER A 253 -6.36 8.20 33.58
N LEU A 254 -5.09 8.29 33.17
CA LEU A 254 -4.16 9.34 33.63
C LEU A 254 -4.49 10.73 33.06
N THR A 255 -5.17 10.79 31.91
CA THR A 255 -5.53 12.07 31.26
C THR A 255 -6.90 12.59 31.70
N GLU A 256 -7.77 11.71 32.19
CA GLU A 256 -9.13 12.06 32.67
C GLU A 256 -9.17 12.47 34.15
N CYS A 257 -8.18 12.05 34.95
CA CYS A 257 -8.02 12.52 36.33
C CYS A 257 -7.26 13.85 36.36
N ASP A 258 -7.93 14.95 36.75
CA ASP A 258 -7.36 16.29 36.98
C ASP A 258 -6.39 16.36 38.20
N GLY A 259 -5.64 15.30 38.48
CA GLY A 259 -4.61 15.28 39.51
C GLY A 259 -3.65 14.09 39.34
N PRO A 260 -2.36 14.25 39.69
CA PRO A 260 -1.43 13.12 39.70
C PRO A 260 -2.02 12.02 40.59
N PRO A 261 -2.07 10.75 40.12
CA PRO A 261 -2.57 9.66 40.96
C PRO A 261 -1.74 9.64 42.24
N ALA A 262 -2.41 9.83 43.38
CA ALA A 262 -1.78 9.91 44.68
C ALA A 262 -0.78 8.74 44.86
N GLY A 263 0.51 9.06 44.84
CA GLY A 263 1.59 8.13 45.18
C GLY A 263 2.00 7.08 44.14
N ARG A 264 1.67 7.21 42.85
CA ARG A 264 2.16 6.29 41.80
C ARG A 264 3.08 7.02 40.81
N ASP A 265 4.39 6.80 40.95
CA ASP A 265 5.42 7.29 40.02
C ASP A 265 5.38 6.47 38.72
N VAL A 266 4.39 6.74 37.86
CA VAL A 266 4.28 6.10 36.55
C VAL A 266 5.10 6.92 35.56
N PRO A 267 6.12 6.35 34.90
CA PRO A 267 6.90 7.06 33.89
C PRO A 267 6.06 7.23 32.61
N VAL A 268 5.19 8.25 32.59
CA VAL A 268 4.23 8.53 31.50
C VAL A 268 4.91 8.61 30.13
N VAL A 269 6.10 9.20 30.07
CA VAL A 269 6.89 9.31 28.83
C VAL A 269 7.29 7.92 28.31
N LEU A 270 7.81 7.04 29.17
CA LEU A 270 8.17 5.67 28.80
C LEU A 270 6.92 4.86 28.38
N LEU A 271 5.79 5.07 29.05
CA LEU A 271 4.53 4.41 28.70
C LEU A 271 4.01 4.85 27.32
N LYS A 272 4.15 6.13 26.96
CA LYS A 272 3.84 6.63 25.61
C LYS A 272 4.76 6.02 24.57
N GLN A 273 6.07 5.99 24.82
CA GLN A 273 7.04 5.38 23.92
C GLN A 273 6.77 3.87 23.73
N ALA A 274 6.39 3.16 24.80
CA ALA A 274 5.98 1.77 24.71
C ALA A 274 4.69 1.60 23.89
N LEU A 275 3.68 2.46 24.07
CA LEU A 275 2.50 2.49 23.21
C LEU A 275 2.89 2.68 21.74
N TYR A 276 3.77 3.63 21.42
CA TYR A 276 4.22 3.88 20.04
C TYR A 276 4.92 2.66 19.44
N ASN A 277 5.78 1.99 20.22
CA ASN A 277 6.46 0.77 19.80
C ASN A 277 5.45 -0.34 19.44
N VAL A 278 4.51 -0.65 20.34
CA VAL A 278 3.51 -1.69 20.08
C VAL A 278 2.63 -1.35 18.89
N ARG A 279 2.20 -0.08 18.75
CA ARG A 279 1.38 0.36 17.63
C ARG A 279 2.14 0.27 16.29
N GLN A 280 3.44 0.56 16.29
CA GLN A 280 4.27 0.39 15.10
C GLN A 280 4.44 -1.09 14.73
N HIS A 281 4.65 -1.96 15.72
CA HIS A 281 4.73 -3.39 15.53
C HIS A 281 3.41 -3.96 14.99
N GLU A 282 2.28 -3.54 15.57
CA GLU A 282 0.92 -3.88 15.11
C GLU A 282 0.73 -3.49 13.62
N ALA A 283 1.14 -2.28 13.24
CA ALA A 283 1.03 -1.81 11.85
C ALA A 283 1.86 -2.67 10.87
N PHE A 284 3.09 -3.05 11.26
CA PHE A 284 3.93 -3.93 10.45
C PHE A 284 3.35 -5.35 10.33
N LEU A 285 2.87 -5.93 11.43
CA LEU A 285 2.22 -7.24 11.39
C LEU A 285 0.94 -7.25 10.54
N LYS A 286 0.16 -6.17 10.57
CA LYS A 286 -1.03 -6.02 9.70
C LYS A 286 -0.66 -6.06 8.22
N MET A 287 0.43 -5.40 7.81
CA MET A 287 0.93 -5.47 6.43
C MET A 287 1.37 -6.89 6.06
N LEU A 288 2.17 -7.53 6.91
CA LEU A 288 2.63 -8.91 6.68
C LEU A 288 1.47 -9.91 6.61
N LEU A 289 0.46 -9.74 7.47
CA LEU A 289 -0.73 -10.60 7.47
C LEU A 289 -1.55 -10.41 6.19
N SER A 290 -1.74 -9.17 5.75
CA SER A 290 -2.42 -8.87 4.48
C SER A 290 -1.72 -9.54 3.31
N ASP A 291 -0.39 -9.45 3.22
CA ASP A 291 0.38 -10.10 2.17
C ASP A 291 0.32 -11.64 2.26
N ALA A 292 0.35 -12.20 3.48
CA ALA A 292 0.20 -13.63 3.70
C ALA A 292 -1.19 -14.14 3.25
N CYS A 293 -2.25 -13.36 3.48
CA CYS A 293 -3.60 -13.67 2.98
C CYS A 293 -3.64 -13.64 1.45
N VAL A 294 -3.03 -12.62 0.81
CA VAL A 294 -2.93 -12.57 -0.66
C VAL A 294 -2.16 -13.77 -1.21
N CYS A 295 -1.09 -14.21 -0.55
CA CYS A 295 -0.38 -15.43 -0.93
C CYS A 295 -1.30 -16.66 -0.86
N ALA A 296 -2.11 -16.79 0.20
CA ALA A 296 -3.07 -17.89 0.33
C ALA A 296 -4.12 -17.88 -0.81
N GLU A 297 -4.67 -16.71 -1.15
CA GLU A 297 -5.61 -16.56 -2.27
C GLU A 297 -4.97 -16.93 -3.64
N HIS A 298 -3.71 -16.54 -3.86
CA HIS A 298 -2.97 -16.94 -5.06
C HIS A 298 -2.69 -18.43 -5.11
N VAL A 299 -2.37 -19.05 -3.97
CA VAL A 299 -2.17 -20.50 -3.87
C VAL A 299 -3.44 -21.25 -4.27
N GLU A 300 -4.60 -20.84 -3.76
CA GLU A 300 -5.89 -21.43 -4.14
C GLU A 300 -6.15 -21.32 -5.65
N THR A 301 -5.86 -20.15 -6.22
CA THR A 301 -6.01 -19.90 -7.66
C THR A 301 -5.08 -20.78 -8.50
N LEU A 302 -3.78 -20.81 -8.16
CA LEU A 302 -2.77 -21.62 -8.86
C LEU A 302 -3.05 -23.11 -8.76
N GLN A 303 -3.55 -23.57 -7.60
CA GLN A 303 -3.91 -24.96 -7.38
C GLN A 303 -5.15 -25.38 -8.20
N ALA A 304 -6.15 -24.50 -8.31
CA ALA A 304 -7.31 -24.71 -9.18
C ALA A 304 -6.89 -24.78 -10.66
N GLU A 305 -6.01 -23.88 -11.10
CA GLU A 305 -5.46 -23.89 -12.46
C GLU A 305 -4.62 -25.13 -12.75
N LEU A 306 -3.77 -25.55 -11.80
CA LEU A 306 -2.95 -26.75 -11.90
C LEU A 306 -3.84 -27.99 -12.06
N SER A 307 -4.89 -28.09 -11.24
CA SER A 307 -5.87 -29.18 -11.30
C SER A 307 -6.60 -29.20 -12.64
N SER A 308 -6.99 -28.04 -13.18
CA SER A 308 -7.61 -27.92 -14.50
C SER A 308 -6.67 -28.37 -15.63
N HIS A 309 -5.41 -27.92 -15.62
CA HIS A 309 -4.42 -28.31 -16.62
C HIS A 309 -4.07 -29.81 -16.54
N MET A 310 -4.04 -30.38 -15.33
CA MET A 310 -3.84 -31.81 -15.13
C MET A 310 -5.00 -32.64 -15.70
N LYS A 311 -6.25 -32.19 -15.54
CA LYS A 311 -7.44 -32.83 -16.14
C LYS A 311 -7.38 -32.76 -17.67
N LEU A 312 -7.10 -31.59 -18.24
CA LEU A 312 -6.95 -31.41 -19.69
C LEU A 312 -5.85 -32.30 -20.28
N LEU A 313 -4.71 -32.38 -19.61
CA LEU A 313 -3.60 -33.25 -20.02
C LEU A 313 -4.00 -34.72 -19.95
N ARG A 314 -4.71 -35.13 -18.89
CA ARG A 314 -5.22 -36.50 -18.74
C ARG A 314 -6.18 -36.87 -19.88
N GLU A 315 -7.13 -36.01 -20.22
CA GLU A 315 -8.05 -36.23 -21.35
C GLU A 315 -7.32 -36.31 -22.70
N THR A 316 -6.30 -35.46 -22.88
CA THR A 316 -5.49 -35.43 -24.11
C THR A 316 -4.66 -36.70 -24.30
N VAL A 317 -4.20 -37.31 -23.20
CA VAL A 317 -3.36 -38.53 -23.20
C VAL A 317 -4.20 -39.81 -23.19
N GLN A 318 -5.28 -39.87 -22.40
CA GLN A 318 -6.13 -41.06 -22.28
C GLN A 318 -6.89 -41.38 -23.57
N SER A 319 -7.14 -40.40 -24.43
CA SER A 319 -7.93 -40.57 -25.65
C SER A 319 -7.14 -41.14 -26.85
N LYS A 320 -5.81 -41.33 -26.76
CA LYS A 320 -4.98 -41.65 -27.95
C LYS A 320 -3.78 -42.56 -27.63
N MET A 321 -3.55 -43.56 -28.49
CA MET A 321 -2.36 -44.44 -28.44
C MET A 321 -1.04 -43.71 -28.74
N ALA A 322 -1.10 -42.58 -29.47
CA ALA A 322 0.03 -41.71 -29.73
C ALA A 322 -0.44 -40.26 -29.79
N VAL A 323 0.15 -39.39 -28.97
CA VAL A 323 -0.17 -37.96 -28.96
C VAL A 323 1.01 -37.16 -29.52
N PRO A 324 0.78 -36.23 -30.47
CA PRO A 324 1.86 -35.38 -30.99
C PRO A 324 2.55 -34.58 -29.88
N THR A 325 3.88 -34.62 -29.84
CA THR A 325 4.71 -33.88 -28.87
C THR A 325 4.41 -32.37 -28.90
N ALA A 326 4.12 -31.82 -30.08
CA ALA A 326 3.69 -30.43 -30.26
C ALA A 326 2.43 -30.04 -29.47
N LYS A 327 1.58 -31.00 -29.09
CA LYS A 327 0.37 -30.77 -28.27
C LYS A 327 0.61 -30.99 -26.78
N VAL A 328 1.44 -31.98 -26.40
CA VAL A 328 1.63 -32.35 -24.99
C VAL A 328 2.72 -31.53 -24.31
N PHE A 329 3.80 -31.20 -25.01
CA PHE A 329 4.93 -30.46 -24.45
C PHE A 329 4.53 -29.05 -23.93
N PRO A 330 3.68 -28.27 -24.63
CA PRO A 330 3.18 -27.02 -24.07
C PRO A 330 2.38 -27.20 -22.77
N LEU A 331 1.58 -28.26 -22.65
CA LEU A 331 0.80 -28.56 -21.44
C LEU A 331 1.71 -28.92 -20.26
N PHE A 332 2.72 -29.77 -20.48
CA PHE A 332 3.72 -30.07 -19.45
C PHE A 332 4.49 -28.82 -19.01
N LYS A 333 4.90 -27.97 -19.96
CA LYS A 333 5.54 -26.68 -19.64
C LYS A 333 4.60 -25.76 -18.84
N SER A 334 3.30 -25.72 -19.17
CA SER A 334 2.31 -24.94 -18.41
C SER A 334 2.17 -25.43 -16.96
N ILE A 335 2.04 -26.74 -16.77
CA ILE A 335 2.00 -27.38 -15.44
C ILE A 335 3.25 -27.05 -14.62
N SER A 336 4.43 -27.12 -15.24
CA SER A 336 5.68 -26.77 -14.55
C SER A 336 5.73 -25.30 -14.15
N LYS A 337 5.15 -24.38 -14.93
CA LYS A 337 5.09 -22.96 -14.57
C LYS A 337 4.16 -22.71 -13.39
N LEU A 338 2.99 -23.35 -13.38
CA LEU A 338 2.04 -23.29 -12.25
C LEU A 338 2.68 -23.85 -10.97
N TRP A 339 3.42 -24.95 -11.10
CA TRP A 339 4.20 -25.51 -9.99
C TRP A 339 5.27 -24.55 -9.47
N SER A 340 6.04 -23.92 -10.35
CA SER A 340 7.01 -22.89 -9.94
C SER A 340 6.33 -21.71 -9.27
N GLY A 341 5.15 -21.29 -9.73
CA GLY A 341 4.34 -20.28 -9.05
C GLY A 341 3.98 -20.68 -7.61
N LEU A 342 3.56 -21.93 -7.39
CA LEU A 342 3.30 -22.43 -6.04
C LEU A 342 4.57 -22.46 -5.16
N GLN A 343 5.74 -22.75 -5.73
CA GLN A 343 7.02 -22.66 -5.01
C GLN A 343 7.33 -21.21 -4.62
N ASP A 344 7.12 -20.28 -5.55
CA ASP A 344 7.34 -18.85 -5.34
C ASP A 344 6.46 -18.32 -4.18
N GLU A 345 5.18 -18.72 -4.10
CA GLU A 345 4.31 -18.37 -2.96
C GLU A 345 4.85 -18.92 -1.63
N GLY A 346 5.34 -20.16 -1.63
CA GLY A 346 5.91 -20.79 -0.43
C GLY A 346 7.16 -20.09 0.08
N GLU A 347 8.06 -19.69 -0.84
CA GLU A 347 9.26 -18.92 -0.48
C GLU A 347 8.91 -17.50 -0.01
N LEU A 348 7.91 -16.86 -0.62
CA LEU A 348 7.42 -15.56 -0.17
C LEU A 348 6.86 -15.63 1.27
N LEU A 349 6.07 -16.66 1.58
CA LEU A 349 5.59 -16.89 2.95
C LEU A 349 6.74 -17.08 3.95
N ASN A 350 7.81 -17.79 3.56
CA ASN A 350 9.01 -17.90 4.40
C ASN A 350 9.68 -16.54 4.64
N VAL A 351 9.78 -15.69 3.61
CA VAL A 351 10.32 -14.33 3.75
C VAL A 351 9.47 -13.52 4.73
N LEU A 352 8.15 -13.52 4.60
CA LEU A 352 7.23 -12.82 5.50
C LEU A 352 7.36 -13.34 6.95
N SER A 353 7.42 -14.66 7.13
CA SER A 353 7.63 -15.30 8.43
C SER A 353 8.95 -14.89 9.07
N ASN A 354 10.04 -14.88 8.30
CA ASN A 354 11.35 -14.43 8.76
C ASN A 354 11.35 -12.95 9.17
N ILE A 355 10.65 -12.09 8.43
CA ILE A 355 10.52 -10.68 8.81
C ILE A 355 9.78 -10.58 10.15
N ALA A 356 8.63 -11.26 10.31
CA ALA A 356 7.86 -11.26 11.56
C ALA A 356 8.69 -11.75 12.77
N LEU A 357 9.41 -12.86 12.63
CA LEU A 357 10.27 -13.40 13.68
C LEU A 357 11.35 -12.41 14.14
N ASN A 358 11.93 -11.66 13.20
CA ASN A 358 12.95 -10.66 13.50
C ASN A 358 12.36 -9.33 14.04
N LEU A 359 11.03 -9.14 14.01
CA LEU A 359 10.37 -8.00 14.65
C LEU A 359 10.17 -8.22 16.16
N GLN A 360 10.00 -9.47 16.60
CA GLN A 360 9.73 -9.82 18.01
C GLN A 360 10.72 -9.23 19.02
N PRO A 361 12.05 -9.22 18.79
CA PRO A 361 13.01 -8.71 19.77
C PRO A 361 12.81 -7.23 20.11
N PHE A 362 12.24 -6.42 19.20
CA PHE A 362 12.04 -4.98 19.41
C PHE A 362 10.87 -4.65 20.35
N VAL A 363 10.03 -5.62 20.69
CA VAL A 363 8.93 -5.47 21.66
C VAL A 363 9.30 -6.08 23.02
N ALA A 364 10.31 -6.95 23.06
CA ALA A 364 10.69 -7.70 24.26
C ALA A 364 11.16 -6.82 25.42
N SER A 365 11.71 -5.63 25.16
CA SER A 365 12.11 -4.66 26.19
C SER A 365 10.93 -4.18 27.02
N GLN A 366 9.74 -4.09 26.44
CA GLN A 366 8.54 -3.63 27.13
C GLN A 366 8.11 -4.57 28.25
N ALA A 367 8.24 -5.89 28.05
CA ALA A 367 7.93 -6.87 29.08
C ALA A 367 8.84 -6.74 30.31
N LYS A 368 10.05 -6.17 30.15
CA LYS A 368 10.97 -5.87 31.25
C LYS A 368 10.61 -4.59 31.99
N ILE A 369 10.13 -3.57 31.26
CA ILE A 369 9.80 -2.24 31.82
C ILE A 369 8.43 -2.25 32.49
N PHE A 370 7.45 -2.87 31.83
CA PHE A 370 6.05 -2.95 32.26
C PHE A 370 5.65 -4.41 32.41
N SER A 371 6.00 -5.02 33.54
CA SER A 371 5.53 -6.36 33.87
C SER A 371 4.00 -6.37 34.06
N GLU A 372 3.37 -7.54 33.93
CA GLU A 372 1.90 -7.64 33.95
C GLU A 372 1.29 -7.17 35.29
N ALA A 373 1.93 -7.45 36.42
CA ALA A 373 1.40 -7.12 37.75
C ALA A 373 1.27 -5.60 38.02
N PRO A 374 2.28 -4.74 37.76
CA PRO A 374 2.12 -3.28 37.83
C PRO A 374 1.04 -2.73 36.89
N LEU A 375 0.89 -3.33 35.71
CA LEU A 375 -0.09 -2.87 34.73
C LEU A 375 -1.53 -3.18 35.19
N ASP A 376 -1.74 -4.37 35.74
CA ASP A 376 -3.06 -4.76 36.27
C ASP A 376 -3.47 -3.88 37.47
N VAL A 377 -2.52 -3.51 38.34
CA VAL A 377 -2.76 -2.56 39.45
C VAL A 377 -3.12 -1.16 38.95
N LEU A 378 -2.56 -0.72 37.81
CA LEU A 378 -2.93 0.55 37.16
C LEU A 378 -4.29 0.47 36.45
N LEU A 379 -4.72 -0.73 36.07
CA LEU A 379 -5.98 -1.00 35.39
C LEU A 379 -7.14 -1.33 36.35
N GLU A 380 -6.91 -1.52 37.65
CA GLU A 380 -7.94 -1.89 38.64
C GLU A 380 -9.20 -1.01 38.62
N ALA A 381 -9.09 0.25 38.17
CA ALA A 381 -10.21 1.20 38.05
C ALA A 381 -10.75 1.37 36.62
N SER A 382 -10.11 0.80 35.59
CA SER A 382 -10.38 1.10 34.17
C SER A 382 -10.62 -0.15 33.34
N LYS A 383 -11.75 -0.18 32.62
CA LYS A 383 -12.04 -1.27 31.67
C LYS A 383 -11.15 -1.12 30.44
N VAL A 384 -10.34 -2.15 30.13
CA VAL A 384 -9.59 -2.21 28.88
C VAL A 384 -10.57 -2.35 27.72
N LYS A 385 -10.63 -1.34 26.85
CA LYS A 385 -11.46 -1.32 25.64
C LYS A 385 -10.61 -1.67 24.43
N THR A 386 -11.19 -2.40 23.48
CA THR A 386 -10.58 -2.58 22.14
C THR A 386 -10.75 -1.31 21.33
N ASP A 387 -10.00 -1.17 20.24
CA ASP A 387 -10.14 -0.02 19.35
C ASP A 387 -11.50 0.02 18.65
N GLU A 388 -12.06 -1.15 18.32
CA GLU A 388 -13.42 -1.27 17.78
C GLU A 388 -14.46 -0.81 18.80
N GLN A 389 -14.26 -1.12 20.08
CA GLN A 389 -15.14 -0.64 21.15
C GLN A 389 -15.04 0.88 21.32
N ARG A 390 -13.82 1.46 21.27
CA ARG A 390 -13.62 2.92 21.30
C ARG A 390 -14.29 3.61 20.12
N MET A 391 -14.20 3.02 18.92
CA MET A 391 -14.89 3.56 17.74
C MET A 391 -16.42 3.41 17.87
N ALA A 392 -16.92 2.28 18.38
CA ALA A 392 -18.34 2.05 18.54
C ALA A 392 -19.03 3.04 19.48
N GLU A 393 -18.33 3.51 20.52
CA GLU A 393 -18.85 4.52 21.48
C GLU A 393 -19.17 5.87 20.83
N SER A 394 -18.52 6.22 19.72
CA SER A 394 -18.74 7.47 19.00
C SER A 394 -19.57 7.31 17.72
N SER A 395 -20.06 6.11 17.41
CA SER A 395 -20.78 5.82 16.16
C SER A 395 -22.12 6.55 16.02
N ASP A 396 -22.75 6.89 17.14
CA ASP A 396 -24.00 7.67 17.16
C ASP A 396 -23.75 9.18 16.99
N GLU A 397 -22.49 9.63 17.13
CA GLU A 397 -22.11 11.03 17.06
C GLU A 397 -21.70 11.43 15.63
N ARG A 398 -22.63 11.99 14.87
CA ARG A 398 -22.33 12.47 13.51
C ARG A 398 -22.18 13.98 13.41
N ILE A 399 -21.21 14.41 12.61
CA ILE A 399 -21.09 15.81 12.21
C ILE A 399 -22.24 16.16 11.29
N VAL A 400 -22.85 17.32 11.52
CA VAL A 400 -23.84 17.91 10.62
C VAL A 400 -23.10 18.92 9.76
N PRO A 401 -22.85 18.66 8.45
CA PRO A 401 -22.05 19.57 7.63
C PRO A 401 -22.61 21.00 7.57
N ALA A 402 -23.92 21.15 7.73
CA ALA A 402 -24.58 22.46 7.79
C ALA A 402 -24.15 23.32 9.01
N GLU A 403 -23.65 22.71 10.09
CA GLU A 403 -23.12 23.43 11.25
C GLU A 403 -21.73 24.03 10.98
N MET A 404 -21.03 23.56 9.94
CA MET A 404 -19.63 23.93 9.65
C MET A 404 -19.41 24.14 8.13
N PRO A 405 -19.94 25.23 7.54
CA PRO A 405 -19.89 25.46 6.09
C PRO A 405 -18.49 25.80 5.57
N THR A 406 -17.55 26.16 6.45
CA THR A 406 -16.19 26.58 6.08
C THR A 406 -15.28 25.42 5.69
N GLN A 407 -15.66 24.18 6.02
CA GLN A 407 -14.85 22.99 5.79
C GLN A 407 -15.60 21.96 4.95
N GLN A 408 -14.86 21.17 4.18
CA GLN A 408 -15.44 20.09 3.38
C GLN A 408 -15.47 18.79 4.19
N TRP A 409 -16.67 18.25 4.40
CA TRP A 409 -16.90 17.00 5.12
C TRP A 409 -17.35 15.90 4.15
N LEU A 410 -16.76 14.72 4.31
CA LEU A 410 -17.15 13.51 3.61
C LEU A 410 -17.86 12.57 4.57
N LEU A 411 -19.04 12.11 4.18
CA LEU A 411 -19.84 11.16 4.95
C LEU A 411 -19.87 9.80 4.23
N PRO A 412 -20.01 8.68 4.97
CA PRO A 412 -20.08 7.34 4.39
C PRO A 412 -21.18 7.18 3.34
N GLU A 413 -22.34 7.82 3.53
CA GLU A 413 -23.51 7.65 2.67
C GLU A 413 -23.42 8.43 1.36
N THR A 414 -22.66 9.53 1.33
CA THR A 414 -22.61 10.46 0.20
C THR A 414 -21.39 10.27 -0.69
N THR A 415 -20.37 9.55 -0.21
CA THR A 415 -19.05 9.47 -0.85
C THR A 415 -18.83 8.10 -1.49
N ALA A 416 -18.66 8.06 -2.80
CA ALA A 416 -18.25 6.83 -3.49
C ALA A 416 -16.81 6.45 -3.10
N GLY A 417 -16.56 5.18 -2.78
CA GLY A 417 -15.23 4.71 -2.38
C GLY A 417 -14.79 5.18 -0.99
N PHE A 418 -15.72 5.53 -0.10
CA PHE A 418 -15.42 6.06 1.24
C PHE A 418 -14.44 5.18 2.05
N CYS A 419 -14.58 3.85 1.98
CA CYS A 419 -13.68 2.93 2.69
C CYS A 419 -12.24 2.89 2.14
N GLN A 420 -11.99 3.46 0.96
CA GLN A 420 -10.68 3.49 0.30
C GLN A 420 -10.00 4.86 0.43
N LEU A 421 -10.57 5.79 1.21
CA LEU A 421 -9.98 7.11 1.41
C LEU A 421 -8.63 6.99 2.14
N PRO A 422 -7.56 7.66 1.66
CA PRO A 422 -6.26 7.64 2.33
C PRO A 422 -6.29 8.54 3.57
N LEU A 423 -6.60 7.93 4.72
CA LEU A 423 -6.70 8.63 6.00
C LEU A 423 -5.31 9.01 6.50
N GLN A 424 -5.14 10.27 6.89
CA GLN A 424 -3.91 10.75 7.51
C GLN A 424 -3.66 10.12 8.87
N TYR A 425 -2.39 10.13 9.29
CA TYR A 425 -1.96 9.66 10.61
C TYR A 425 -2.33 8.19 10.87
N ASN A 426 -2.40 7.37 9.82
CA ASN A 426 -2.86 5.97 9.90
C ASN A 426 -4.21 5.81 10.63
N ALA A 427 -5.15 6.70 10.30
CA ALA A 427 -6.51 6.75 10.87
C ALA A 427 -6.57 7.04 12.38
N VAL A 428 -5.52 7.63 12.96
CA VAL A 428 -5.52 8.15 14.34
C VAL A 428 -6.17 9.53 14.39
N CYS A 429 -6.86 9.82 15.50
CA CYS A 429 -7.45 11.14 15.74
C CYS A 429 -6.37 12.23 15.90
N GLY A 430 -6.27 13.14 14.92
CA GLY A 430 -5.28 14.22 14.93
C GLY A 430 -5.47 15.20 16.10
N HIS A 431 -6.71 15.41 16.54
CA HIS A 431 -7.01 16.28 17.68
C HIS A 431 -6.52 15.69 19.00
N THR A 432 -6.72 14.39 19.26
CA THR A 432 -6.28 13.79 20.53
C THR A 432 -4.77 13.74 20.62
N LEU A 433 -4.09 13.51 19.48
CA LEU A 433 -2.65 13.52 19.40
C LEU A 433 -2.06 14.88 19.81
N ALA A 434 -2.67 15.99 19.36
CA ALA A 434 -2.26 17.34 19.73
C ALA A 434 -2.68 17.73 21.17
N SER A 435 -3.96 17.57 21.50
CA SER A 435 -4.54 18.10 22.75
C SER A 435 -4.26 17.25 23.99
N ARG A 436 -4.01 15.93 23.84
CA ARG A 436 -3.73 14.99 24.95
C ARG A 436 -2.26 14.52 24.93
N ASP A 437 -1.35 15.44 24.63
CA ASP A 437 0.10 15.25 24.71
C ASP A 437 0.62 13.96 24.04
N GLY A 438 0.20 13.70 22.79
CA GLY A 438 0.67 12.54 22.02
C GLY A 438 -0.12 11.24 22.20
N LEU A 439 -1.31 11.26 22.81
CA LEU A 439 -2.14 10.07 22.94
C LEU A 439 -2.71 9.59 21.59
N LEU A 440 -2.45 8.33 21.24
CA LEU A 440 -2.96 7.67 20.03
C LEU A 440 -4.33 7.06 20.30
N LEU A 441 -5.39 7.67 19.79
CA LEU A 441 -6.74 7.09 19.79
C LEU A 441 -7.21 6.83 18.36
N PRO A 442 -7.86 5.68 18.09
CA PRO A 442 -8.40 5.39 16.78
C PRO A 442 -9.47 6.42 16.42
N GLY A 443 -9.43 6.93 15.19
CA GLY A 443 -10.50 7.76 14.65
C GLY A 443 -11.63 6.90 14.10
N ASN A 444 -12.88 7.32 14.30
CA ASN A 444 -14.05 6.70 13.73
C ASN A 444 -14.48 7.45 12.45
N PRO A 445 -14.34 6.85 11.25
CA PRO A 445 -14.77 7.47 10.00
C PRO A 445 -16.29 7.75 9.95
N HIS A 446 -17.11 7.04 10.72
CA HIS A 446 -18.57 7.23 10.72
C HIS A 446 -19.03 8.57 11.28
N ILE A 447 -18.19 9.24 12.10
CA ILE A 447 -18.44 10.61 12.58
C ILE A 447 -18.48 11.61 11.41
N GLY A 448 -17.63 11.37 10.41
CA GLY A 448 -17.38 12.23 9.26
C GLY A 448 -15.88 12.47 9.08
N VAL A 449 -15.42 12.40 7.83
CA VAL A 449 -14.03 12.64 7.44
C VAL A 449 -13.88 14.09 7.01
N LEU A 450 -12.95 14.81 7.63
CA LEU A 450 -12.64 16.19 7.27
C LEU A 450 -11.63 16.21 6.11
N HIS A 451 -11.97 16.90 5.02
CA HIS A 451 -11.04 17.17 3.93
C HIS A 451 -10.43 18.57 4.10
N HIS A 452 -9.12 18.63 4.27
CA HIS A 452 -8.35 19.87 4.44
C HIS A 452 -7.00 19.75 3.74
N GLU A 453 -6.63 20.71 2.89
CA GLU A 453 -5.34 20.73 2.15
C GLU A 453 -4.99 19.39 1.46
N GLU A 454 -5.95 18.83 0.71
CA GLU A 454 -5.82 17.54 -0.02
C GLU A 454 -5.64 16.30 0.89
N LYS A 455 -5.86 16.46 2.20
CA LYS A 455 -5.71 15.41 3.21
C LYS A 455 -7.03 15.09 3.90
N PHE A 456 -7.17 13.84 4.32
CA PHE A 456 -8.38 13.31 4.96
C PHE A 456 -8.11 12.98 6.44
N TYR A 457 -8.83 13.63 7.35
CA TYR A 457 -8.66 13.48 8.80
C TYR A 457 -9.88 12.81 9.44
N VAL A 458 -9.63 11.93 10.41
CA VAL A 458 -10.64 11.24 11.23
C VAL A 458 -10.49 11.63 12.70
N PHE A 459 -11.56 11.40 13.47
CA PHE A 459 -11.66 11.87 14.85
C PHE A 459 -12.24 10.80 15.77
N SER A 460 -11.92 10.88 17.05
CA SER A 460 -12.39 9.95 18.09
C SER A 460 -13.80 10.29 18.62
N SER A 461 -14.24 11.54 18.49
CA SER A 461 -15.56 12.03 18.93
C SER A 461 -16.01 13.22 18.10
N LYS A 462 -17.31 13.54 18.14
CA LYS A 462 -17.85 14.74 17.47
C LYS A 462 -17.22 16.03 18.02
N GLU A 463 -16.97 16.10 19.33
CA GLU A 463 -16.31 17.25 19.93
C GLU A 463 -14.89 17.48 19.39
N ALA A 464 -14.11 16.40 19.26
CA ALA A 464 -12.76 16.47 18.71
C ALA A 464 -12.78 16.95 17.25
N ALA A 465 -13.73 16.47 16.46
CA ALA A 465 -13.96 16.89 15.08
C ALA A 465 -14.31 18.39 14.99
N LEU A 466 -15.22 18.88 15.83
CA LEU A 466 -15.60 20.30 15.87
C LEU A 466 -14.43 21.21 16.26
N LYS A 467 -13.69 20.84 17.32
CA LYS A 467 -12.51 21.61 17.77
C LYS A 467 -11.43 21.65 16.70
N PHE A 468 -11.13 20.52 16.06
CA PHE A 468 -10.15 20.48 14.98
C PHE A 468 -10.58 21.32 13.78
N ALA A 469 -11.86 21.23 13.37
CA ALA A 469 -12.39 21.97 12.23
C ALA A 469 -12.39 23.50 12.42
N ALA A 470 -12.41 23.97 13.68
CA ALA A 470 -12.30 25.40 13.99
C ALA A 470 -10.91 25.98 13.68
N GLY A 471 -9.85 25.16 13.69
CA GLY A 471 -8.49 25.59 13.39
C GLY A 471 -7.55 24.46 12.95
N PRO A 472 -7.78 23.81 11.80
CA PRO A 472 -7.04 22.61 11.39
C PRO A 472 -5.52 22.81 11.33
N GLY A 473 -5.06 23.94 10.78
CA GLY A 473 -3.63 24.22 10.61
C GLY A 473 -2.84 24.29 11.93
N ALA A 474 -3.47 24.76 13.01
CA ALA A 474 -2.83 24.81 14.33
C ALA A 474 -2.59 23.40 14.87
N PHE A 475 -3.58 22.51 14.77
CA PHE A 475 -3.44 21.12 15.19
C PHE A 475 -2.46 20.34 14.32
N VAL A 476 -2.45 20.57 13.00
CA VAL A 476 -1.47 19.94 12.10
C VAL A 476 -0.04 20.36 12.49
N THR A 477 0.18 21.63 12.84
CA THR A 477 1.48 22.13 13.31
C THR A 477 1.87 21.51 14.64
N GLU A 478 0.94 21.45 15.60
CA GLU A 478 1.18 20.84 16.92
C GLU A 478 1.54 19.35 16.80
N VAL A 479 0.85 18.60 15.94
CA VAL A 479 1.19 17.20 15.64
C VAL A 479 2.62 17.07 15.09
N ALA A 480 3.02 17.99 14.20
CA ALA A 480 4.39 18.00 13.69
C ALA A 480 5.43 18.31 14.78
N GLU A 481 5.16 19.26 15.68
CA GLU A 481 6.04 19.55 16.82
C GLU A 481 6.16 18.34 17.77
N LYS A 482 5.06 17.60 18.00
CA LYS A 482 5.09 16.36 18.79
C LYS A 482 5.92 15.27 18.12
N ALA A 483 5.83 15.12 16.81
CA ALA A 483 6.66 14.16 16.07
C ALA A 483 8.16 14.51 16.09
N LYS A 484 8.53 15.78 16.27
CA LYS A 484 9.93 16.18 16.52
C LYS A 484 10.42 15.77 17.91
N GLN A 485 9.54 15.80 18.91
CA GLN A 485 9.86 15.38 20.28
C GLN A 485 9.92 13.85 20.41
N PHE A 486 9.08 13.14 19.65
CA PHE A 486 9.01 11.68 19.60
C PHE A 486 9.26 11.19 18.16
N PRO A 487 10.53 11.03 17.76
CA PRO A 487 10.90 10.73 16.36
C PRO A 487 10.28 9.43 15.83
N GLU A 488 9.95 8.48 16.71
CA GLU A 488 9.23 7.26 16.35
C GLU A 488 7.84 7.53 15.73
N LEU A 489 7.19 8.66 16.04
CA LEU A 489 5.90 9.03 15.47
C LEU A 489 5.98 9.42 14.00
N ILE A 490 7.14 9.87 13.51
CA ILE A 490 7.31 10.35 12.14
C ILE A 490 6.93 9.26 11.13
N ARG A 491 7.41 8.02 11.35
CA ARG A 491 7.04 6.89 10.51
C ARG A 491 5.65 6.36 10.86
N LEU A 492 5.33 6.23 12.14
CA LEU A 492 4.05 5.67 12.59
C LEU A 492 2.84 6.45 12.06
N LEU A 493 2.96 7.76 11.88
CA LEU A 493 1.91 8.65 11.39
C LEU A 493 2.10 9.06 9.91
N GLU A 494 3.07 8.43 9.22
CA GLU A 494 3.40 8.68 7.82
C GLU A 494 3.76 10.13 7.46
N LEU A 495 4.41 10.86 8.37
CA LEU A 495 4.73 12.29 8.22
C LEU A 495 5.91 12.57 7.29
N HIS A 496 6.42 11.58 6.55
CA HIS A 496 7.61 11.70 5.70
C HIS A 496 7.52 12.83 4.67
N GLN A 497 6.33 13.12 4.15
CA GLN A 497 6.13 14.22 3.22
C GLN A 497 6.37 15.59 3.89
N GLN A 498 5.97 15.75 5.15
CA GLN A 498 6.21 16.97 5.95
C GLN A 498 7.66 17.06 6.43
N PHE A 499 8.32 15.92 6.60
CA PHE A 499 9.71 15.81 7.02
C PHE A 499 10.61 15.27 5.90
N SER A 500 10.46 15.75 4.66
CA SER A 500 11.20 15.26 3.49
C SER A 500 12.74 15.36 3.63
N ARG A 501 13.24 16.00 4.70
CA ARG A 501 14.65 16.05 5.12
C ARG A 501 15.10 14.90 6.05
N VAL A 502 14.17 14.15 6.64
CA VAL A 502 14.44 13.16 7.71
C VAL A 502 14.76 11.78 7.15
N SER A 503 14.07 11.31 6.11
CA SER A 503 14.34 10.01 5.51
C SER A 503 15.37 10.11 4.38
N PRO A 504 16.54 9.45 4.44
CA PRO A 504 17.42 9.31 3.28
C PRO A 504 16.84 8.37 2.20
N TYR A 505 15.69 7.74 2.44
CA TYR A 505 15.09 6.69 1.60
C TYR A 505 13.74 7.07 0.96
N SER A 506 13.25 8.31 1.16
CA SER A 506 11.94 8.73 0.63
C SER A 506 11.84 8.73 -0.90
N GLU A 507 12.97 8.65 -1.61
CA GLU A 507 12.97 8.58 -3.08
C GLU A 507 12.75 7.16 -3.64
N ILE A 508 12.88 6.09 -2.84
CA ILE A 508 12.83 4.71 -3.35
C ILE A 508 11.44 4.06 -3.16
N LEU A 509 10.60 4.52 -2.22
CA LEU A 509 9.32 3.88 -1.89
C LEU A 509 8.07 4.51 -2.54
N LEU A 510 8.16 5.69 -3.16
CA LEU A 510 7.04 6.31 -3.86
C LEU A 510 7.00 5.89 -5.34
N GLY A 511 6.82 4.59 -5.57
CA GLY A 511 6.25 4.11 -6.81
C GLY A 511 4.75 4.45 -6.85
N GLU A 512 4.40 5.48 -7.60
CA GLU A 512 3.06 5.74 -8.16
C GLU A 512 1.83 5.42 -7.29
N THR A 513 1.56 6.23 -6.28
CA THR A 513 0.17 6.42 -5.81
C THR A 513 -0.17 7.90 -5.88
N SER A 514 -0.41 8.36 -7.10
CA SER A 514 -1.10 9.63 -7.31
C SER A 514 -2.47 9.53 -6.61
N PRO A 515 -2.86 10.44 -5.70
CA PRO A 515 -4.16 10.37 -5.06
C PRO A 515 -5.24 10.49 -6.14
N VAL A 516 -5.96 9.40 -6.37
CA VAL A 516 -7.15 9.41 -7.22
C VAL A 516 -8.15 10.33 -6.52
N LYS A 517 -8.41 11.49 -7.12
CA LYS A 517 -9.37 12.46 -6.59
C LYS A 517 -10.72 11.76 -6.40
N PRO A 518 -11.28 11.71 -5.18
CA PRO A 518 -12.60 11.14 -4.98
C PRO A 518 -13.61 11.98 -5.75
N VAL A 519 -14.33 11.35 -6.68
CA VAL A 519 -15.34 12.01 -7.51
C VAL A 519 -16.57 12.25 -6.64
N THR A 520 -16.70 13.46 -6.11
CA THR A 520 -17.94 13.92 -5.46
C THR A 520 -18.98 14.20 -6.53
N LYS A 521 -20.15 13.56 -6.48
CA LYS A 521 -21.28 13.92 -7.36
C LYS A 521 -21.98 15.14 -6.78
N CYS A 522 -21.87 16.28 -7.46
CA CYS A 522 -22.63 17.50 -7.17
C CYS A 522 -23.48 17.88 -8.40
N GLU A 523 -24.72 18.34 -8.19
CA GLU A 523 -25.48 19.00 -9.27
C GLU A 523 -24.82 20.36 -9.57
N SER A 524 -24.26 20.49 -10.78
CA SER A 524 -23.67 21.73 -11.28
C SER A 524 -24.50 22.25 -12.45
N GLY A 525 -25.21 23.36 -12.24
CA GLY A 525 -25.84 24.12 -13.31
C GLY A 525 -24.87 25.15 -13.87
N THR A 526 -24.45 24.99 -15.12
CA THR A 526 -23.64 26.02 -15.79
C THR A 526 -24.59 26.97 -16.51
N GLN A 527 -24.71 28.20 -16.00
CA GLN A 527 -25.34 29.29 -16.74
C GLN A 527 -24.24 29.99 -17.55
N THR A 528 -24.37 29.99 -18.87
CA THR A 528 -23.43 30.70 -19.74
C THR A 528 -23.54 32.20 -19.45
N ASP A 529 -22.43 32.84 -19.09
CA ASP A 529 -22.39 34.27 -18.86
C ASP A 529 -22.86 35.02 -20.11
N VAL A 530 -23.90 35.85 -19.96
CA VAL A 530 -24.48 36.63 -21.07
C VAL A 530 -23.50 37.73 -21.52
N HIS A 531 -22.54 38.09 -20.67
CA HIS A 531 -21.40 38.96 -20.97
C HIS A 531 -20.16 38.45 -20.23
N PRO A 532 -19.25 37.71 -20.90
CA PRO A 532 -17.94 37.43 -20.35
C PRO A 532 -17.26 38.77 -20.02
N ALA A 533 -16.92 39.00 -18.74
CA ALA A 533 -16.04 40.10 -18.41
C ALA A 533 -14.73 39.88 -19.18
N GLY A 534 -14.34 40.85 -20.01
CA GLY A 534 -13.14 40.75 -20.83
C GLY A 534 -11.95 40.37 -19.95
N THR A 535 -11.34 39.22 -20.22
CA THR A 535 -10.10 38.84 -19.58
C THR A 535 -9.08 39.95 -19.82
N GLY A 536 -8.41 40.43 -18.77
CA GLY A 536 -7.36 41.45 -18.82
C GLY A 536 -6.08 40.96 -19.51
N VAL A 537 -6.20 40.17 -20.58
CA VAL A 537 -5.09 39.75 -21.43
C VAL A 537 -4.78 40.91 -22.34
N VAL A 538 -3.80 41.69 -21.94
CA VAL A 538 -3.20 42.71 -22.78
C VAL A 538 -2.53 42.00 -23.95
N GLN A 539 -3.19 41.95 -25.11
CA GLN A 539 -2.65 41.30 -26.32
C GLN A 539 -1.32 41.93 -26.80
N SER A 540 -0.99 43.13 -26.33
CA SER A 540 0.30 43.79 -26.60
C SER A 540 1.43 43.44 -25.62
N TYR A 541 1.18 42.60 -24.61
CA TYR A 541 2.19 42.20 -23.64
C TYR A 541 3.14 41.16 -24.22
N GLU A 542 4.45 41.44 -24.19
CA GLU A 542 5.51 40.48 -24.49
C GLU A 542 6.47 40.38 -23.30
N TRP A 543 6.72 39.17 -22.82
CA TRP A 543 7.61 38.91 -21.67
C TRP A 543 9.10 38.97 -22.04
N ASN A 544 9.43 38.92 -23.34
CA ASN A 544 10.80 38.83 -23.84
C ASN A 544 11.35 40.22 -24.21
N GLU A 545 12.36 40.68 -23.47
CA GLU A 545 13.00 42.00 -23.67
C GLU A 545 13.62 42.18 -25.08
N TRP A 546 14.12 41.10 -25.70
CA TRP A 546 14.67 41.15 -27.05
C TRP A 546 13.59 41.24 -28.13
N ALA A 547 12.37 40.75 -27.85
CA ALA A 547 11.22 40.96 -28.73
C ALA A 547 10.78 42.42 -28.70
N LEU A 548 10.71 43.04 -27.51
CA LEU A 548 10.41 44.46 -27.34
C LEU A 548 11.43 45.37 -28.06
N ARG A 549 12.74 45.06 -27.96
CA ARG A 549 13.78 45.81 -28.69
C ARG A 549 13.63 45.72 -30.21
N ARG A 550 13.33 44.53 -30.75
CA ARG A 550 13.08 44.36 -32.19
C ARG A 550 11.85 45.14 -32.66
N LYS A 551 10.76 45.13 -31.88
CA LYS A 551 9.57 45.94 -32.16
C LYS A 551 9.84 47.44 -32.14
N ALA A 552 10.64 47.91 -31.17
CA ALA A 552 11.01 49.33 -31.09
C ALA A 552 11.84 49.77 -32.32
N ILE A 553 12.80 48.94 -32.75
CA ILE A 553 13.59 49.20 -33.97
C ILE A 553 12.68 49.21 -35.21
N GLN A 554 11.75 48.26 -35.31
CA GLN A 554 10.79 48.21 -36.43
C GLN A 554 9.88 49.44 -36.48
N LEU A 555 9.41 49.93 -35.32
CA LEU A 555 8.60 51.15 -35.24
C LEU A 555 9.41 52.42 -35.58
N ALA A 556 10.69 52.47 -35.20
CA ALA A 556 11.59 53.56 -35.57
C ALA A 556 11.86 53.57 -37.08
N ASP A 557 12.07 52.39 -37.67
CA ASP A 557 12.24 52.22 -39.12
C ASP A 557 10.97 52.63 -39.89
N LEU A 558 9.78 52.21 -39.41
CA LEU A 558 8.49 52.64 -39.97
C LEU A 558 8.28 54.16 -39.89
N ARG A 559 8.73 54.84 -38.83
CA ARG A 559 8.70 56.32 -38.74
C ARG A 559 9.54 57.01 -39.79
N SER A 560 10.61 56.37 -40.26
CA SER A 560 11.50 56.92 -41.30
C SER A 560 11.04 56.62 -42.73
N LYS A 561 10.01 55.78 -42.89
CA LYS A 561 9.47 55.40 -44.19
C LYS A 561 8.32 56.32 -44.58
N VAL A 562 8.47 57.00 -45.71
CA VAL A 562 7.41 57.81 -46.33
C VAL A 562 6.48 56.87 -47.10
N THR A 563 5.20 56.81 -46.72
CA THR A 563 4.19 56.01 -47.43
C THR A 563 3.71 56.79 -48.67
N HIS A 564 3.72 56.15 -49.84
CA HIS A 564 3.39 56.79 -51.12
C HIS A 564 1.91 56.64 -51.55
N SER A 565 1.03 56.19 -50.65
CA SER A 565 -0.41 56.13 -50.92
C SER A 565 -1.20 56.02 -49.63
N ALA A 566 -2.10 56.96 -49.39
CA ALA A 566 -3.09 56.89 -48.33
C ALA A 566 -4.36 56.23 -48.89
N GLN A 567 -4.63 54.99 -48.49
CA GLN A 567 -5.95 54.39 -48.62
C GLN A 567 -6.48 54.19 -47.20
N THR A 568 -7.51 54.96 -46.84
CA THR A 568 -8.14 54.95 -45.52
C THR A 568 -9.15 53.81 -45.39
N ASP A 569 -9.18 53.17 -44.20
CA ASP A 569 -10.07 52.08 -43.73
C ASP A 569 -11.58 52.43 -43.66
N LEU A 570 -12.08 53.37 -44.46
CA LEU A 570 -13.48 53.82 -44.41
C LEU A 570 -14.45 53.00 -45.30
N SER A 571 -14.08 51.79 -45.74
CA SER A 571 -14.96 50.95 -46.56
C SER A 571 -15.62 49.77 -45.85
N HIS A 572 -15.42 49.59 -44.53
CA HIS A 572 -15.92 48.39 -43.83
C HIS A 572 -17.30 48.56 -43.13
N MET A 573 -17.90 49.75 -43.17
CA MET A 573 -19.17 50.07 -42.48
C MET A 573 -20.37 50.16 -43.44
N ARG A 574 -20.59 49.12 -44.25
CA ARG A 574 -21.89 48.89 -44.88
C ARG A 574 -22.35 47.47 -44.62
N ARG A 575 -22.99 47.27 -43.47
CA ARG A 575 -23.97 46.20 -43.26
C ARG A 575 -25.14 46.76 -42.48
N ASP A 576 -26.32 46.65 -43.07
CA ASP A 576 -27.60 46.99 -42.47
C ASP A 576 -27.86 46.10 -41.24
N GLY A 577 -27.91 46.72 -40.06
CA GLY A 577 -28.25 46.06 -38.81
C GLY A 577 -29.77 46.06 -38.60
N ALA A 578 -30.43 44.94 -38.90
CA ALA A 578 -31.75 44.67 -38.36
C ALA A 578 -31.60 44.35 -36.86
N THR A 579 -31.93 45.30 -36.00
CA THR A 579 -31.87 45.13 -34.55
C THR A 579 -33.13 44.40 -34.09
N GLN A 580 -33.02 43.13 -33.70
CA GLN A 580 -34.06 42.44 -32.93
C GLN A 580 -34.00 42.92 -31.48
N THR A 581 -34.98 43.73 -31.06
CA THR A 581 -35.25 43.99 -29.64
C THR A 581 -35.79 42.72 -28.98
N TRP A 582 -35.04 42.17 -28.04
CA TRP A 582 -35.53 41.17 -27.09
C TRP A 582 -36.09 41.91 -25.88
N LEU A 583 -37.42 41.93 -25.73
CA LEU A 583 -38.04 42.35 -24.48
C LEU A 583 -37.82 41.25 -23.42
N PRO A 584 -37.50 41.61 -22.16
CA PRO A 584 -37.45 40.66 -21.06
C PRO A 584 -38.79 39.92 -20.94
N LYS A 585 -38.74 38.60 -20.82
CA LYS A 585 -39.93 37.76 -20.63
C LYS A 585 -40.41 37.90 -19.18
N ASP A 586 -41.71 38.07 -18.98
CA ASP A 586 -42.31 38.08 -17.64
C ASP A 586 -41.97 36.79 -16.88
N ALA A 587 -41.27 36.96 -15.76
CA ALA A 587 -40.91 35.88 -14.85
C ALA A 587 -42.15 35.47 -14.02
N ALA A 588 -42.89 34.47 -14.49
CA ALA A 588 -43.86 33.79 -13.66
C ALA A 588 -43.11 32.87 -12.68
N CYS A 589 -43.01 33.26 -11.41
CA CYS A 589 -42.59 32.38 -10.32
C CYS A 589 -43.63 31.26 -10.16
N GLN A 590 -43.28 30.05 -10.60
CA GLN A 590 -44.03 28.85 -10.24
C GLN A 590 -43.57 28.40 -8.85
N SER A 591 -44.32 28.77 -7.81
CA SER A 591 -44.24 28.06 -6.54
C SER A 591 -44.67 26.61 -6.78
N LYS A 592 -43.84 25.64 -6.37
CA LYS A 592 -44.20 24.22 -6.41
C LYS A 592 -45.35 23.99 -5.41
N ARG A 593 -46.58 23.99 -5.89
CA ARG A 593 -47.64 23.14 -5.32
C ARG A 593 -47.55 21.81 -6.05
N ASP A 594 -47.33 20.73 -5.32
CA ASP A 594 -47.50 19.38 -5.87
C ASP A 594 -48.98 19.15 -6.19
N GLY A 595 -49.31 19.37 -7.45
CA GLY A 595 -50.59 18.98 -8.05
C GLY A 595 -50.47 17.58 -8.62
N GLY A 596 -50.60 16.56 -7.77
CA GLY A 596 -50.80 15.20 -8.25
C GLY A 596 -52.13 15.10 -9.01
N SER A 597 -52.10 14.92 -10.32
CA SER A 597 -53.30 14.54 -11.08
C SER A 597 -53.55 13.05 -10.84
N SER A 598 -54.34 12.73 -9.81
CA SER A 598 -54.84 11.38 -9.57
C SER A 598 -55.75 10.96 -10.71
N VAL A 599 -55.18 10.30 -11.73
CA VAL A 599 -55.96 9.67 -12.79
C VAL A 599 -56.78 8.55 -12.14
N PRO A 600 -58.12 8.51 -12.30
CA PRO A 600 -58.91 7.45 -11.67
C PRO A 600 -58.47 6.10 -12.23
N LYS A 601 -58.00 5.22 -11.34
CA LYS A 601 -57.58 3.86 -11.71
C LYS A 601 -58.78 3.14 -12.33
N PRO A 602 -58.68 2.61 -13.56
CA PRO A 602 -59.78 1.92 -14.18
C PRO A 602 -60.11 0.65 -13.39
N GLN A 603 -61.29 0.63 -12.75
CA GLN A 603 -61.80 -0.55 -12.05
C GLN A 603 -62.82 -1.24 -12.95
N VAL A 604 -62.47 -2.43 -13.40
CA VAL A 604 -63.33 -3.28 -14.21
C VAL A 604 -63.75 -4.45 -13.35
N TYR A 605 -65.06 -4.61 -13.18
CA TYR A 605 -65.63 -5.79 -12.54
C TYR A 605 -66.11 -6.77 -13.61
N LEU A 606 -65.63 -8.01 -13.51
CA LEU A 606 -66.03 -9.12 -14.37
C LEU A 606 -66.87 -10.08 -13.53
N SER A 607 -68.14 -10.25 -13.89
CA SER A 607 -69.03 -11.23 -13.25
C SER A 607 -69.29 -12.42 -14.17
N GLY A 608 -69.60 -13.58 -13.58
CA GLY A 608 -69.92 -14.81 -14.33
C GLY A 608 -68.75 -15.80 -14.52
N LEU A 609 -67.59 -15.56 -13.88
CA LEU A 609 -66.39 -16.42 -14.05
C LEU A 609 -66.33 -17.65 -13.11
N ARG A 610 -67.33 -17.88 -12.25
CA ARG A 610 -67.42 -19.11 -11.44
C ARG A 610 -68.82 -19.72 -11.52
N GLY A 611 -68.90 -20.96 -12.03
CA GLY A 611 -69.95 -21.90 -11.65
C GLY A 611 -70.97 -22.37 -12.70
N GLN A 612 -71.00 -21.87 -13.94
CA GLN A 612 -71.90 -22.40 -14.99
C GLN A 612 -71.19 -22.44 -16.36
N ARG A 613 -71.27 -23.57 -17.07
CA ARG A 613 -70.52 -23.83 -18.32
C ARG A 613 -70.91 -22.91 -19.49
N ASP A 614 -72.08 -22.27 -19.45
CA ASP A 614 -72.57 -21.36 -20.51
C ASP A 614 -72.90 -19.94 -20.01
N GLY A 615 -72.28 -19.50 -18.91
CA GLY A 615 -72.48 -18.15 -18.37
C GLY A 615 -71.83 -17.06 -19.23
N ARG A 616 -72.63 -16.14 -19.80
CA ARG A 616 -72.11 -14.94 -20.49
C ARG A 616 -71.32 -14.06 -19.52
N VAL A 617 -70.03 -13.86 -19.78
CA VAL A 617 -69.18 -12.95 -19.01
C VAL A 617 -69.58 -11.51 -19.31
N VAL A 618 -70.01 -10.78 -18.28
CA VAL A 618 -70.36 -9.35 -18.38
C VAL A 618 -69.23 -8.52 -17.79
N ARG A 619 -68.69 -7.62 -18.61
CA ARG A 619 -67.65 -6.68 -18.20
C ARG A 619 -68.28 -5.32 -17.91
N THR A 620 -68.28 -4.91 -16.65
CA THR A 620 -68.84 -3.63 -16.23
C THR A 620 -67.74 -2.69 -15.76
N ASN A 621 -67.68 -1.50 -16.34
CA ASN A 621 -66.70 -0.48 -15.98
C ASN A 621 -67.26 0.37 -14.81
N LEU A 622 -66.58 0.32 -13.66
CA LEU A 622 -67.00 1.00 -12.43
C LEU A 622 -66.20 2.28 -12.15
N THR A 623 -65.43 2.76 -13.13
CA THR A 623 -64.56 3.92 -12.95
C THR A 623 -65.40 5.18 -12.74
N ARG A 624 -65.44 5.70 -11.49
CA ARG A 624 -66.18 6.92 -11.15
C ARG A 624 -65.51 8.14 -11.78
N ARG A 625 -66.26 8.89 -12.59
CA ARG A 625 -65.84 10.21 -13.10
C ARG A 625 -66.15 11.28 -12.03
N TRP A 626 -65.17 12.13 -11.74
CA TRP A 626 -65.36 13.27 -10.83
C TRP A 626 -66.29 14.32 -11.44
N SER A 627 -67.31 14.76 -10.69
CA SER A 627 -68.10 15.94 -11.06
C SER A 627 -67.42 17.19 -10.50
N ARG A 628 -67.12 18.16 -11.38
CA ARG A 628 -66.70 19.50 -10.97
C ARG A 628 -67.92 20.22 -10.37
N ARG A 629 -67.99 20.36 -9.05
CA ARG A 629 -68.76 21.47 -8.46
C ARG A 629 -67.91 22.73 -8.57
N GLY A 630 -68.41 23.70 -9.33
CA GLY A 630 -67.83 25.03 -9.44
C GLY A 630 -67.80 25.75 -8.09
N ARG A 631 -66.85 26.67 -7.96
CA ARG A 631 -67.00 27.81 -7.06
C ARG A 631 -67.97 28.80 -7.69
#